data_AF-A0A2D9S618-F1
#
_entry.id   AF-A0A2D9S618-F1
#
_cell.length_a   1.000
_cell.length_b   1.000
_cell.length_c   1.000
_cell.angle_alpha   90.00
_cell.angle_beta   90.00
_cell.angle_gamma   90.00
#
_symmetry.space_group_name_H-M   'P 1'
#
loop_
_entity.id
_entity.type
_entity.pdbx_description
1 polymer ?
#
loop_
_entity_poly.entity_id
_entity_poly.type
_entity_poly.pdbx_seq_one_letter_code
_entity_poly.pdbx_strand_id
1 'polypeptide(L)'
;MIGHHHSNHLLYDTHEIRSDLKYRDKVPVIEAFSRTVQWYLDNPPKFNDATKTDLVKQYEMEDELIKIHSELMSKFEKLSFSDAEFIHPYAHPKNPGKGRDHFGR
;
A
#
# COMPACT_ATOMS: atom_id res chain seq x y z
N MET A 1 19.92 -4.21 13.51
CA MET A 1 19.62 -5.57 13.01
C MET A 1 18.63 -5.40 11.86
N ILE A 2 19.08 -5.65 10.64
CA ILE A 2 18.32 -5.48 9.39
C ILE A 2 17.46 -6.74 9.19
N GLY A 3 16.15 -6.56 8.98
CA GLY A 3 15.27 -7.59 8.40
C GLY A 3 14.56 -8.54 9.38
N HIS A 4 13.59 -8.06 10.16
CA HIS A 4 12.47 -8.92 10.54
C HIS A 4 11.51 -8.99 9.35
N HIS A 5 11.50 -10.12 8.63
CA HIS A 5 10.49 -10.40 7.61
C HIS A 5 9.15 -10.76 8.28
N HIS A 6 8.43 -9.74 8.74
CA HIS A 6 6.99 -9.89 8.95
C HIS A 6 6.31 -9.69 7.60
N SER A 7 5.78 -10.76 7.00
CA SER A 7 4.82 -10.59 5.92
C SER A 7 3.57 -9.95 6.53
N ASN A 8 3.39 -8.65 6.32
CA ASN A 8 2.18 -7.93 6.70
C ASN A 8 0.97 -8.29 5.81
N HIS A 9 1.17 -9.18 4.82
CA HIS A 9 0.10 -9.74 4.00
C HIS A 9 -0.48 -10.96 4.71
N LEU A 10 -1.65 -10.77 5.30
CA LEU A 10 -2.48 -11.85 5.85
C LEU A 10 -3.56 -12.18 4.81
N LEU A 11 -3.49 -13.39 4.24
CA LEU A 11 -4.50 -13.92 3.34
C LEU A 11 -5.08 -15.19 3.96
N TYR A 12 -6.41 -15.26 4.03
CA TYR A 12 -7.11 -16.45 4.49
C TYR A 12 -7.65 -17.21 3.29
N ASP A 13 -7.39 -18.51 3.24
CA ASP A 13 -8.14 -19.39 2.36
C ASP A 13 -9.57 -19.53 2.92
N THR A 14 -10.57 -19.23 2.09
CA THR A 14 -11.98 -19.27 2.45
C THR A 14 -12.73 -20.35 1.67
N HIS A 15 -12.03 -21.29 1.02
CA HIS A 15 -12.65 -22.31 0.18
C HIS A 15 -13.71 -23.13 0.95
N GLU A 16 -13.33 -23.76 2.06
CA GLU A 16 -14.20 -24.68 2.81
C GLU A 16 -15.46 -23.97 3.37
N ILE A 17 -15.28 -22.80 3.98
CA ILE A 17 -16.38 -22.00 4.52
C ILE A 17 -17.35 -21.55 3.41
N ARG A 18 -16.86 -21.29 2.19
CA ARG A 18 -17.71 -20.97 1.04
C ARG A 18 -18.39 -22.21 0.45
N SER A 19 -17.71 -23.36 0.39
CA SER A 19 -18.26 -24.60 -0.17
C SER A 19 -19.32 -25.21 0.75
N ASP A 20 -19.01 -25.30 2.04
CA ASP A 20 -19.77 -26.13 2.98
C ASP A 20 -20.86 -25.31 3.66
N LEU A 21 -20.53 -24.07 4.03
CA LEU A 21 -21.44 -23.17 4.75
C LEU A 21 -22.07 -22.11 3.86
N LYS A 22 -21.75 -22.09 2.56
CA LYS A 22 -22.23 -21.11 1.57
C LYS A 22 -21.96 -19.66 2.00
N TYR A 23 -20.88 -19.45 2.74
CA TYR A 23 -20.48 -18.12 3.16
C TYR A 23 -20.24 -17.21 1.96
N ARG A 24 -20.63 -15.95 2.13
CA ARG A 24 -20.32 -14.86 1.22
C ARG A 24 -20.25 -13.56 2.01
N ASP A 25 -19.34 -12.68 1.63
CA ASP A 25 -19.35 -11.30 2.07
C ASP A 25 -20.66 -10.66 1.63
N LYS A 26 -21.50 -10.28 2.60
CA LYS A 26 -22.80 -9.66 2.32
C LYS A 26 -22.65 -8.20 1.89
N VAL A 27 -21.54 -7.57 2.26
CA VAL A 27 -21.26 -6.16 2.03
C VAL A 27 -19.93 -6.06 1.30
N PRO A 28 -19.85 -5.37 0.14
CA PRO A 28 -18.59 -5.09 -0.54
C PRO A 28 -17.61 -4.33 0.35
N VAL A 29 -16.32 -4.57 0.20
CA VAL A 29 -15.27 -3.99 1.06
C VAL A 29 -15.32 -2.47 1.11
N ILE A 30 -15.48 -1.81 -0.06
CA ILE A 30 -15.57 -0.34 -0.12
C ILE A 30 -16.76 0.19 0.68
N GLU A 31 -17.91 -0.47 0.55
CA GLU A 31 -19.11 -0.10 1.29
C GLU A 31 -18.96 -0.36 2.80
N ALA A 32 -18.33 -1.48 3.17
CA ALA A 32 -18.04 -1.81 4.56
C ALA A 32 -17.19 -0.71 5.22
N PHE A 33 -16.13 -0.24 4.54
CA PHE A 33 -15.31 0.86 5.05
C PHE A 33 -16.12 2.15 5.24
N SER A 34 -16.93 2.55 4.26
CA SER A 34 -17.77 3.75 4.40
C SER A 34 -18.73 3.65 5.59
N ARG A 35 -19.36 2.48 5.79
CA ARG A 35 -20.24 2.23 6.94
C ARG A 35 -19.50 2.30 8.26
N THR A 36 -18.30 1.72 8.34
CA THR A 36 -17.47 1.75 9.54
C THR A 36 -17.07 3.18 9.90
N VAL A 37 -16.62 3.98 8.92
CA VAL A 37 -16.27 5.39 9.14
C VAL A 37 -17.48 6.17 9.67
N GLN A 38 -18.64 6.03 9.02
CA GLN A 38 -19.86 6.69 9.47
C GLN A 38 -20.21 6.29 10.91
N TRP A 39 -20.11 5.00 11.24
CA TRP A 39 -20.36 4.53 12.59
C TRP A 39 -19.43 5.17 13.62
N TYR A 40 -18.14 5.33 13.34
CA TYR A 40 -17.20 6.01 14.25
C TYR A 40 -17.50 7.50 14.42
N LEU A 41 -17.97 8.17 13.37
CA LEU A 41 -18.40 9.57 13.46
C LEU A 41 -19.65 9.72 14.33
N ASP A 42 -20.61 8.81 14.16
CA ASP A 42 -21.85 8.79 14.93
C ASP A 42 -21.64 8.30 16.37
N ASN A 43 -20.60 7.49 16.60
CA ASN A 43 -20.29 6.84 17.88
C ASN A 43 -18.81 7.06 18.25
N PRO A 44 -18.39 8.31 18.52
CA PRO A 44 -17.00 8.61 18.80
C PRO A 44 -16.52 7.86 20.05
N PRO A 45 -15.35 7.18 19.98
CA PRO A 45 -14.82 6.46 21.12
C PRO A 45 -14.45 7.42 22.24
N LYS A 46 -14.61 6.97 23.49
CA LYS A 46 -14.19 7.74 24.66
C LYS A 46 -12.69 7.57 24.86
N PHE A 47 -11.96 8.65 24.66
CA PHE A 47 -10.53 8.70 24.95
C PHE A 47 -10.27 9.23 26.36
N ASN A 48 -9.28 8.65 27.04
CA ASN A 48 -8.67 9.28 28.20
C ASN A 48 -7.76 10.45 27.75
N ASP A 49 -7.35 11.31 28.69
CA ASP A 49 -6.63 12.53 28.36
C ASP A 49 -5.21 12.28 27.81
N ALA A 50 -4.57 11.20 28.24
CA ALA A 50 -3.27 10.79 27.69
C ALA A 50 -3.40 10.40 26.22
N THR A 51 -4.38 9.56 25.87
CA THR A 51 -4.64 9.15 24.48
C THR A 51 -4.98 10.33 23.59
N LYS A 52 -5.78 11.30 24.07
CA LYS A 52 -6.06 12.52 23.29
C LYS A 52 -4.79 13.31 23.00
N THR A 53 -3.96 13.49 24.03
CA THR A 53 -2.70 14.25 23.92
C THR A 53 -1.73 13.59 22.95
N ASP A 54 -1.59 12.27 23.03
CA ASP A 54 -0.71 11.51 22.13
C ASP A 54 -1.23 11.54 20.68
N LEU A 55 -2.55 11.43 20.49
CA LEU A 55 -3.16 11.50 19.16
C LEU A 55 -2.92 12.87 18.49
N VAL A 56 -3.04 13.97 19.25
CA VAL A 56 -2.74 15.32 18.73
C VAL A 56 -1.28 15.41 18.27
N LYS A 57 -0.33 14.95 19.09
CA LYS A 57 1.10 14.96 18.73
C LYS A 57 1.40 14.11 17.50
N GLN A 58 0.68 12.99 17.33
CA GLN A 58 0.84 12.13 16.15
C GLN A 58 0.39 12.85 14.89
N TYR A 59 -0.77 13.51 14.90
CA TYR A 59 -1.22 14.30 13.74
C TYR A 59 -0.31 15.49 13.44
N GLU A 60 0.20 16.19 14.46
CA GLU A 60 1.21 17.25 14.26
C GLU A 60 2.48 16.71 13.59
N MET A 61 2.93 15.51 13.98
CA MET A 61 4.07 14.85 13.35
C MET A 61 3.76 14.46 11.89
N GLU A 62 2.57 13.94 11.62
CA GLU A 62 2.13 13.61 10.26
C GLU A 62 2.13 14.85 9.35
N ASP A 63 1.65 16.00 9.85
CA ASP A 63 1.68 17.26 9.11
C ASP A 63 3.11 17.71 8.76
N GLU A 64 4.05 17.57 9.70
CA GLU A 64 5.47 17.88 9.44
C GLU A 64 6.09 16.90 8.43
N LEU A 65 5.74 15.62 8.49
CA LEU A 65 6.18 14.62 7.51
C LEU A 65 5.65 14.94 6.11
N ILE A 66 4.38 15.37 6.00
CA ILE A 66 3.77 15.77 4.72
C ILE A 66 4.53 16.95 4.12
N LYS A 67 4.90 17.96 4.92
CA LYS A 67 5.71 19.10 4.46
C LYS A 67 7.05 18.65 3.91
N ILE A 68 7.80 17.87 4.69
CA ILE A 68 9.12 17.35 4.30
C ILE A 68 9.02 16.55 3.00
N HIS A 69 8.05 15.63 2.92
CA HIS A 69 7.82 14.81 1.73
C HIS A 69 7.51 15.67 0.52
N SER A 70 6.62 16.65 0.65
CA SER A 70 6.22 17.53 -0.45
C SER A 70 7.40 18.37 -0.96
N GLU A 71 8.21 18.92 -0.07
CA GLU A 71 9.43 19.64 -0.43
C GLU A 71 10.46 18.74 -1.13
N LEU A 72 10.64 17.51 -0.63
CA LEU A 72 11.54 16.53 -1.21
C LEU A 72 11.11 16.16 -2.63
N MET A 73 9.82 15.85 -2.83
CA MET A 73 9.27 15.54 -4.15
C MET A 73 9.43 16.71 -5.12
N SER A 74 9.17 17.95 -4.67
CA SER A 74 9.40 19.14 -5.50
C SER A 74 10.87 19.33 -5.90
N LYS A 75 11.81 18.94 -5.03
CA LYS A 75 13.24 18.94 -5.36
C LYS A 75 13.59 17.84 -6.36
N PHE A 76 13.04 16.64 -6.20
CA PHE A 76 13.25 15.53 -7.13
C PHE A 76 12.73 15.82 -8.53
N GLU A 77 11.55 16.41 -8.66
CA GLU A 77 10.98 16.79 -9.97
C GLU A 77 11.85 17.79 -10.75
N LYS A 78 12.64 18.61 -10.04
CA LYS A 78 13.56 19.57 -10.65
C LYS A 78 14.89 18.96 -11.09
N LEU A 79 15.21 17.76 -10.63
CA LEU A 79 16.40 17.05 -11.09
C LEU A 79 16.13 16.52 -12.50
N SER A 80 16.94 16.94 -13.46
CA SER A 80 16.96 16.31 -14.77
C SER A 80 17.63 14.95 -14.63
N PHE A 81 16.85 13.88 -14.62
CA PHE A 81 17.38 12.55 -14.83
C PHE A 81 17.61 12.38 -16.34
N SER A 82 18.83 12.03 -16.73
CA SER A 82 19.02 11.45 -18.06
C SER A 82 18.26 10.14 -18.08
N ASP A 83 17.40 9.93 -19.08
CA ASP A 83 16.86 8.60 -19.34
C ASP A 83 18.04 7.65 -19.54
N ALA A 84 18.33 6.83 -18.53
CA ALA A 84 19.20 5.69 -18.72
C ALA A 84 18.44 4.72 -19.61
N GLU A 85 19.02 4.31 -20.74
CA GLU A 85 18.47 3.17 -21.46
C GLU A 85 18.43 1.99 -20.50
N PHE A 86 17.22 1.59 -20.11
CA PHE A 86 17.02 0.42 -19.29
C PHE A 86 17.35 -0.82 -20.13
N ILE A 87 18.58 -1.33 -19.97
CA ILE A 87 19.00 -2.58 -20.58
C ILE A 87 18.64 -3.70 -19.61
N HIS A 88 17.58 -4.44 -19.93
CA HIS A 88 17.19 -5.61 -19.13
C HIS A 88 18.35 -6.62 -19.08
N PRO A 89 18.82 -7.04 -17.89
CA PRO A 89 20.07 -7.79 -17.74
C PRO A 89 19.98 -9.22 -18.28
N TYR A 90 18.78 -9.79 -18.33
CA TYR A 90 18.56 -11.11 -18.90
C TYR A 90 18.20 -11.04 -20.37
N ALA A 91 18.90 -11.85 -21.14
CA ALA A 91 18.65 -12.04 -22.54
C ALA A 91 17.33 -12.81 -22.72
N HIS A 92 16.30 -12.11 -23.18
CA HIS A 92 15.04 -12.72 -23.56
C HIS A 92 14.50 -12.07 -24.84
N PRO A 93 13.59 -12.72 -25.56
CA PRO A 93 12.91 -12.11 -26.70
C PRO A 93 11.93 -11.01 -26.25
N LYS A 94 11.71 -10.01 -27.10
CA LYS A 94 10.80 -8.86 -26.82
C LYS A 94 9.35 -9.28 -26.75
N ASN A 95 9.04 -10.41 -27.37
CA ASN A 95 7.72 -11.00 -27.42
C ASN A 95 7.85 -12.50 -27.16
N PRO A 96 6.98 -13.09 -26.31
CA PRO A 96 6.94 -14.53 -26.10
C PRO A 96 6.86 -15.29 -27.43
N GLY A 97 7.64 -16.36 -27.58
CA GLY A 97 7.60 -17.24 -28.76
C GLY A 97 8.26 -16.70 -30.03
N LYS A 98 8.80 -15.47 -30.02
CA LYS A 98 9.71 -15.02 -31.08
C LYS A 98 11.12 -15.46 -30.72
N GLY A 99 11.83 -16.10 -31.66
CA GLY A 99 13.14 -16.73 -31.46
C GLY A 99 14.20 -15.84 -30.79
N ARG A 100 15.12 -15.26 -31.57
CA ARG A 100 16.33 -14.60 -31.03
C ARG A 100 16.04 -13.54 -29.96
N ASP A 101 16.89 -13.51 -28.94
CA ASP A 101 16.88 -12.54 -27.85
C ASP A 101 17.28 -11.12 -28.30
N HIS A 102 17.24 -10.15 -27.37
CA HIS A 102 17.66 -8.76 -27.61
C HIS A 102 19.13 -8.57 -28.00
N PHE A 103 19.97 -9.58 -27.75
CA PHE A 103 21.38 -9.62 -28.10
C PHE A 103 21.65 -10.44 -29.37
N GLY A 104 20.60 -10.92 -30.05
CA GLY A 104 20.69 -11.69 -31.29
C GLY A 104 21.03 -13.18 -31.12
N ARG A 105 20.97 -13.73 -29.89
CA ARG A 105 21.21 -15.16 -29.60
C ARG A 105 19.92 -15.98 -29.62
#